data_AF-A0A7S0NCW3-F1
#
_entry.id   AF-A0A7S0NCW3-F1
#
_cell.length_a   1.000
_cell.length_b   1.000
_cell.length_c   1.000
_cell.angle_alpha   90.00
_cell.angle_beta   90.00
_cell.angle_gamma   90.00
#
_symmetry.space_group_name_H-M   'P 1'
#
loop_
_entity.id
_entity.type
_entity.pdbx_description
1 polymer ?
#
loop_
_entity_poly.entity_id
_entity_poly.type
_entity_poly.pdbx_seq_one_letter_code
_entity_poly.pdbx_strand_id
1 'polypeptide(L)'
;SMLSDAEARGANAAVAELAAEIDGSFVTRLGELIEAAAERGDDYMPLLDLLDAVDRAVSPPQPDDALEVDALLAAHWPDDTGFLLDEEEEAQIDQQPGAGAEAGGGATGGRASAYGEVTPRGARALFEAMGLPQAEAAVFVDLGSGVGRLVAQARLELPPERMARCVGVELSPSRHDLATSGWASLTADGAAAGGEEALSMQLLRA
;
A
#
# COMPACT_ATOMS: atom_id res chain seq x y z
N SER A 1 34.82 11.07 4.19
CA SER A 1 33.40 11.48 4.33
C SER A 1 32.59 10.51 3.48
N MET A 2 31.28 10.39 3.72
CA MET A 2 30.42 9.46 2.97
C MET A 2 30.56 9.58 1.45
N LEU A 3 30.80 10.79 0.94
CA LEU A 3 31.13 11.04 -0.46
C LEU A 3 32.44 10.39 -0.92
N SER A 4 33.53 10.59 -0.17
CA SER A 4 34.81 9.93 -0.45
C SER A 4 34.73 8.40 -0.33
N ASP A 5 33.92 7.89 0.59
CA ASP A 5 33.66 6.46 0.74
C ASP A 5 32.83 5.90 -0.43
N ALA A 6 31.83 6.65 -0.89
CA ALA A 6 31.01 6.31 -2.06
C ALA A 6 31.85 6.28 -3.35
N GLU A 7 32.79 7.21 -3.52
CA GLU A 7 33.74 7.20 -4.64
C GLU A 7 34.69 6.00 -4.59
N ALA A 8 35.19 5.64 -3.40
CA ALA A 8 36.17 4.57 -3.25
C ALA A 8 35.56 3.16 -3.32
N ARG A 9 34.33 2.99 -2.82
CA ARG A 9 33.71 1.66 -2.58
C ARG A 9 32.32 1.50 -3.21
N GLY A 10 31.78 2.56 -3.81
CA GLY A 10 30.42 2.61 -4.35
C GLY A 10 29.39 3.13 -3.33
N ALA A 11 28.38 3.83 -3.84
CA ALA A 11 27.33 4.49 -3.05
C ALA A 11 26.63 3.53 -2.07
N ASN A 12 26.24 2.34 -2.52
CA ASN A 12 25.54 1.36 -1.68
C ASN A 12 26.37 0.91 -0.47
N ALA A 13 27.67 0.66 -0.66
CA ALA A 13 28.54 0.20 0.42
C ALA A 13 28.77 1.30 1.47
N ALA A 14 28.91 2.55 1.02
CA ALA A 14 29.07 3.70 1.89
C ALA A 14 27.79 4.00 2.70
N VAL A 15 26.62 3.92 2.08
CA VAL A 15 25.33 4.11 2.73
C VAL A 15 25.05 3.02 3.76
N ALA A 16 25.31 1.75 3.45
CA ALA A 16 25.03 0.64 4.37
C ALA A 16 25.82 0.72 5.69
N GLU A 17 27.06 1.24 5.66
CA GLU A 17 27.90 1.39 6.85
C GLU A 17 27.43 2.55 7.76
N LEU A 18 26.83 3.59 7.15
CA LEU A 18 26.40 4.81 7.83
C LEU A 18 24.88 4.93 7.96
N ALA A 19 24.12 3.88 7.63
CA ALA A 19 22.66 3.93 7.59
C ALA A 19 22.03 4.41 8.91
N ALA A 20 22.63 4.08 10.05
CA ALA A 20 22.18 4.54 11.37
C ALA A 20 22.41 6.04 11.64
N GLU A 21 23.25 6.69 10.84
CA GLU A 21 23.60 8.11 10.94
C GLU A 21 22.88 8.97 9.89
N ILE A 22 22.17 8.34 8.95
CA ILE A 22 21.40 9.03 7.91
C ILE A 22 20.07 9.48 8.50
N ASP A 23 19.85 10.79 8.53
CA ASP A 23 18.60 11.41 8.96
C ASP A 23 18.03 12.34 7.87
N GLY A 24 16.90 12.98 8.15
CA GLY A 24 16.30 13.92 7.20
C GLY A 24 17.20 15.11 6.85
N SER A 25 18.07 15.55 7.76
CA SER A 25 18.99 16.66 7.51
C SER A 25 20.10 16.27 6.53
N PHE A 26 20.51 15.00 6.54
CA PHE A 26 21.45 14.45 5.59
C PHE A 26 20.89 14.49 4.16
N VAL A 27 19.64 14.04 3.96
CA VAL A 27 18.97 14.03 2.65
C VAL A 27 18.83 15.45 2.10
N THR A 28 18.40 16.40 2.94
CA THR A 28 18.32 17.83 2.54
C THR A 28 19.67 18.35 2.07
N ARG A 29 20.74 18.09 2.83
CA ARG A 29 22.08 18.57 2.50
C ARG A 29 22.64 17.92 1.24
N LEU A 30 22.31 16.66 0.98
CA LEU A 30 22.69 15.99 -0.26
C LEU A 30 21.98 16.61 -1.48
N GLY A 31 20.71 16.98 -1.35
CA GLY A 31 19.97 17.74 -2.36
C GLY A 31 20.63 19.09 -2.68
N GLU A 32 20.99 19.87 -1.65
CA GLU A 32 21.71 21.14 -1.82
C GLU A 32 23.04 20.98 -2.56
N LEU A 33 23.77 19.88 -2.29
CA LEU A 33 25.04 19.60 -2.98
C LEU A 33 24.84 19.27 -4.47
N ILE A 34 23.77 18.54 -4.80
CA ILE A 34 23.42 18.20 -6.19
C ILE A 34 23.10 19.49 -6.96
N GLU A 35 22.24 20.34 -6.41
CA GLU A 35 21.87 21.63 -7.02
C GLU A 35 23.11 22.49 -7.25
N ALA A 36 23.96 22.65 -6.22
CA ALA A 36 25.17 23.45 -6.33
C ALA A 36 26.18 22.91 -7.34
N ALA A 37 26.30 21.58 -7.50
CA ALA A 37 27.15 20.96 -8.52
C ALA A 37 26.59 21.19 -9.93
N ALA A 38 25.27 21.05 -10.11
CA ALA A 38 24.61 21.32 -11.38
C ALA A 38 24.77 22.79 -11.83
N GLU A 39 24.63 23.76 -10.91
CA GLU A 39 24.82 25.18 -11.20
C GLU A 39 26.25 25.52 -11.66
N ARG A 40 27.26 24.82 -11.14
CA ARG A 40 28.67 25.00 -11.54
C ARG A 40 29.03 24.25 -12.83
N GLY A 41 28.16 23.36 -13.31
CA GLY A 41 28.46 22.46 -14.43
C GLY A 41 29.42 21.33 -14.04
N ASP A 42 29.51 21.00 -12.74
CA ASP A 42 30.28 19.87 -12.24
C ASP A 42 29.55 18.55 -12.52
N ASP A 43 30.27 17.43 -12.48
CA ASP A 43 29.64 16.10 -12.54
C ASP A 43 28.92 15.80 -11.21
N TYR A 44 27.59 15.79 -11.26
CA TYR A 44 26.72 15.50 -10.12
C TYR A 44 26.15 14.08 -10.14
N MET A 45 26.49 13.25 -11.13
CA MET A 45 26.00 11.86 -11.21
C MET A 45 26.35 11.03 -9.96
N PRO A 46 27.56 11.11 -9.39
CA PRO A 46 27.87 10.39 -8.15
C PRO A 46 27.01 10.78 -6.96
N LEU A 47 26.53 12.04 -6.91
CA LEU A 47 25.64 12.52 -5.86
C LEU A 47 24.22 12.00 -6.03
N LEU A 48 23.74 11.86 -7.28
CA LEU A 48 22.46 11.23 -7.58
C LEU A 48 22.47 9.74 -7.25
N ASP A 49 23.54 9.03 -7.59
CA ASP A 49 23.72 7.63 -7.23
C ASP A 49 23.73 7.44 -5.70
N LEU A 50 24.32 8.40 -4.98
CA LEU A 50 24.31 8.43 -3.52
C LEU A 50 22.91 8.70 -2.96
N LEU A 51 22.16 9.63 -3.54
CA LEU A 51 20.79 9.94 -3.12
C LEU A 51 19.85 8.75 -3.31
N ASP A 52 19.96 8.06 -4.45
CA ASP A 52 19.19 6.85 -4.73
C ASP A 52 19.56 5.68 -3.81
N ALA A 53 20.84 5.54 -3.44
CA ALA A 53 21.28 4.57 -2.45
C ALA A 53 20.74 4.89 -1.05
N VAL A 54 20.72 6.17 -0.66
CA VAL A 54 20.14 6.65 0.60
C VAL A 54 18.64 6.40 0.64
N ASP A 55 17.91 6.73 -0.43
CA ASP A 55 16.47 6.53 -0.50
C ASP A 55 16.10 5.05 -0.32
N ARG A 56 16.86 4.14 -0.96
CA ARG A 56 16.72 2.69 -0.77
C ARG A 56 17.06 2.19 0.63
N ALA A 57 17.94 2.87 1.34
CA ALA A 57 18.33 2.49 2.70
C ALA A 57 17.38 3.07 3.76
N VAL A 58 16.68 4.16 3.46
CA VAL A 58 15.79 4.89 4.39
C VAL A 58 14.31 4.55 4.16
N SER A 59 13.92 4.13 2.95
CA SER A 59 12.55 3.69 2.61
C SER A 59 12.36 2.15 2.77
N PRO A 60 11.30 1.65 3.44
CA PRO A 60 11.06 0.22 3.70
C PRO A 60 10.17 -0.44 2.61
N PRO A 61 9.77 -1.72 2.70
CA PRO A 61 10.53 -2.91 3.06
C PRO A 61 11.27 -3.47 1.84
N GLN A 62 12.11 -4.49 2.04
CA GLN A 62 12.90 -5.07 0.95
C GLN A 62 11.97 -5.69 -0.11
N PRO A 63 12.35 -5.70 -1.40
CA PRO A 63 11.55 -6.31 -2.47
C PRO A 63 11.18 -7.78 -2.19
N ASP A 64 11.91 -8.48 -1.32
CA ASP A 64 11.56 -9.83 -0.86
C ASP A 64 10.28 -9.85 0.00
N ASP A 65 10.06 -8.86 0.86
CA ASP A 65 8.85 -8.76 1.70
C ASP A 65 7.62 -8.37 0.86
N ALA A 66 7.80 -7.50 -0.14
CA ALA A 66 6.73 -7.11 -1.07
C ALA A 66 6.30 -8.28 -1.98
N LEU A 67 7.26 -9.07 -2.45
CA LEU A 67 6.99 -10.30 -3.19
C LEU A 67 6.33 -11.36 -2.30
N GLU A 68 6.65 -11.37 -0.99
CA GLU A 68 5.99 -12.24 -0.02
C GLU A 68 4.53 -11.85 0.20
N VAL A 69 4.22 -10.56 0.38
CA VAL A 69 2.82 -10.10 0.51
C VAL A 69 2.01 -10.39 -0.75
N ASP A 70 2.58 -10.17 -1.94
CA ASP A 70 1.89 -10.48 -3.20
C ASP A 70 1.57 -11.99 -3.30
N ALA A 71 2.52 -12.84 -2.90
CA ALA A 71 2.33 -14.29 -2.88
C ALA A 71 1.29 -14.73 -1.83
N LEU A 72 1.30 -14.13 -0.63
CA LEU A 72 0.32 -14.39 0.41
C LEU A 72 -1.09 -13.99 -0.05
N LEU A 73 -1.26 -12.80 -0.61
CA LEU A 73 -2.54 -12.35 -1.13
C LEU A 73 -3.04 -13.28 -2.24
N ALA A 74 -2.18 -13.67 -3.18
CA ALA A 74 -2.55 -14.60 -4.25
C ALA A 74 -2.93 -16.01 -3.72
N ALA A 75 -2.30 -16.48 -2.64
CA ALA A 75 -2.60 -17.77 -2.03
C ALA A 75 -3.97 -17.80 -1.33
N HIS A 76 -4.39 -16.67 -0.76
CA HIS A 76 -5.63 -16.56 0.03
C HIS A 76 -6.81 -15.91 -0.71
N TRP A 77 -6.54 -15.22 -1.82
CA TRP A 77 -7.53 -14.69 -2.75
C TRP A 77 -7.24 -15.15 -4.17
N PRO A 78 -7.97 -16.15 -4.69
CA PRO A 78 -7.83 -16.59 -6.08
C PRO A 78 -8.23 -15.48 -7.05
N ASP A 79 -7.42 -15.26 -8.09
CA ASP A 79 -7.49 -14.17 -9.09
C ASP A 79 -8.78 -14.09 -9.94
N ASP A 80 -9.73 -14.99 -9.73
CA ASP A 80 -11.01 -15.06 -10.44
C ASP A 80 -12.23 -14.87 -9.52
N THR A 81 -12.04 -14.78 -8.21
CA THR A 81 -13.14 -14.69 -7.25
C THR A 81 -13.51 -13.24 -6.95
N GLY A 82 -14.78 -12.87 -7.21
CA GLY A 82 -15.36 -11.58 -6.80
C GLY A 82 -15.59 -10.55 -7.91
N PHE A 83 -15.12 -10.78 -9.13
CA PHE A 83 -15.34 -9.82 -10.24
C PHE A 83 -16.80 -9.76 -10.69
N LEU A 84 -17.51 -10.87 -10.60
CA LEU A 84 -18.88 -10.99 -11.09
C LEU A 84 -19.83 -11.01 -9.91
N LEU A 85 -20.69 -9.99 -9.86
CA LEU A 85 -21.94 -10.07 -9.12
C LEU A 85 -22.97 -10.74 -10.02
N ASP A 86 -23.82 -11.59 -9.46
CA ASP A 86 -24.99 -12.03 -10.20
C ASP A 86 -26.03 -10.90 -10.27
N GLU A 87 -26.95 -11.00 -11.24
CA GLU A 87 -27.97 -9.97 -11.47
C GLU A 87 -28.88 -9.76 -10.26
N GLU A 88 -29.05 -10.79 -9.42
CA GLU A 88 -29.89 -10.73 -8.23
C GLU A 88 -29.20 -9.90 -7.13
N GLU A 89 -27.92 -10.14 -6.89
CA GLU A 89 -27.11 -9.41 -5.94
C GLU A 89 -26.93 -7.93 -6.36
N GLU A 90 -26.70 -7.67 -7.64
CA GLU A 90 -26.66 -6.30 -8.17
C GLU A 90 -27.98 -5.56 -7.90
N ALA A 91 -29.13 -6.21 -8.17
CA ALA A 91 -30.44 -5.64 -7.91
C ALA A 91 -30.73 -5.42 -6.41
N GLN A 92 -30.17 -6.23 -5.52
CA GLN A 92 -30.30 -6.04 -4.07
C GLN A 92 -29.50 -4.84 -3.58
N ILE A 93 -28.29 -4.63 -4.11
CA ILE A 93 -27.44 -3.47 -3.78
C ILE A 93 -28.13 -2.17 -4.20
N ASP A 94 -28.66 -2.12 -5.41
CA ASP A 94 -29.35 -0.93 -5.95
C ASP A 94 -30.63 -0.56 -5.18
N GLN A 95 -31.27 -1.53 -4.52
CA GLN A 95 -32.50 -1.31 -3.75
C GLN A 95 -32.25 -0.77 -2.34
N GLN A 96 -30.99 -0.67 -1.87
CA GLN A 96 -30.71 -0.15 -0.54
C GLN A 96 -30.95 1.37 -0.47
N PRO A 97 -31.82 1.86 0.45
CA PRO A 97 -32.14 3.27 0.58
C PRO A 97 -30.94 4.05 1.11
N GLY A 98 -30.23 4.73 0.19
CA GLY A 98 -29.03 5.49 0.47
C GLY A 98 -28.08 5.59 -0.73
N ALA A 99 -28.19 4.65 -1.69
CA ALA A 99 -27.25 4.54 -2.82
C ALA A 99 -27.51 5.51 -4.01
N GLY A 100 -28.62 6.26 -4.06
CA GLY A 100 -28.87 7.06 -5.27
C GLY A 100 -30.12 7.93 -5.34
N ALA A 101 -30.59 8.53 -4.25
CA ALA A 101 -31.84 9.31 -4.30
C ALA A 101 -31.75 10.69 -5.00
N GLU A 102 -30.59 11.19 -5.44
CA GLU A 102 -30.50 12.52 -6.09
C GLU A 102 -29.67 12.63 -7.40
N ALA A 103 -29.53 11.55 -8.18
CA ALA A 103 -28.97 11.66 -9.54
C ALA A 103 -30.07 11.53 -10.61
N GLY A 104 -30.95 12.54 -10.68
CA GLY A 104 -31.85 12.73 -11.81
C GLY A 104 -31.08 13.17 -13.05
N GLY A 105 -30.56 12.23 -13.83
CA GLY A 105 -29.85 12.56 -15.06
C GLY A 105 -29.39 11.35 -15.85
N GLY A 106 -30.22 10.88 -16.79
CA GLY A 106 -29.81 10.21 -18.03
C GLY A 106 -29.12 8.85 -17.90
N ALA A 107 -29.83 7.81 -18.36
CA ALA A 107 -29.35 6.46 -18.60
C ALA A 107 -27.95 6.37 -19.27
N THR A 108 -26.91 6.31 -18.45
CA THR A 108 -25.66 5.58 -18.71
C THR A 108 -25.31 4.88 -17.41
N GLY A 109 -25.87 3.68 -17.21
CA GLY A 109 -25.59 2.83 -16.05
C GLY A 109 -24.10 2.55 -15.94
N GLY A 110 -23.45 3.24 -15.01
CA GLY A 110 -22.11 2.89 -14.55
C GLY A 110 -22.24 1.61 -13.74
N ARG A 111 -22.05 0.46 -14.39
CA ARG A 111 -21.99 -0.85 -13.74
C ARG A 111 -21.04 -0.77 -12.55
N ALA A 112 -21.52 -1.07 -11.35
CA ALA A 112 -20.70 -1.18 -10.13
C ALA A 112 -19.61 -2.28 -10.23
N SER A 113 -19.63 -3.06 -11.31
CA SER A 113 -18.68 -4.12 -11.65
C SER A 113 -17.39 -3.65 -12.36
N ALA A 114 -17.19 -2.35 -12.62
CA ALA A 114 -16.16 -1.88 -13.57
C ALA A 114 -14.87 -1.29 -12.97
N TYR A 115 -14.72 -1.22 -11.64
CA TYR A 115 -13.42 -0.85 -11.07
C TYR A 115 -12.57 -2.12 -10.96
N GLY A 116 -11.62 -2.27 -11.89
CA GLY A 116 -10.62 -3.33 -11.81
C GLY A 116 -9.90 -3.24 -10.46
N GLU A 117 -9.62 -4.40 -9.86
CA GLU A 117 -8.90 -4.43 -8.59
C GLU A 117 -7.58 -3.67 -8.71
N VAL A 118 -7.28 -2.91 -7.67
CA VAL A 118 -6.00 -2.20 -7.56
C VAL A 118 -4.91 -3.27 -7.51
N THR A 119 -4.07 -3.31 -8.56
CA THR A 119 -2.89 -4.20 -8.56
C THR A 119 -2.03 -3.95 -7.32
N PRO A 120 -1.26 -4.94 -6.82
CA PRO A 120 -0.46 -4.72 -5.61
C PRO A 120 0.53 -3.56 -5.72
N ARG A 121 1.13 -3.37 -6.91
CA ARG A 121 1.95 -2.20 -7.21
C ARG A 121 1.15 -0.88 -7.15
N GLY A 122 -0.08 -0.90 -7.66
CA GLY A 122 -0.99 0.24 -7.60
C GLY A 122 -1.37 0.61 -6.15
N ALA A 123 -1.55 -0.39 -5.29
CA ALA A 123 -1.86 -0.19 -3.87
C ALA A 123 -0.70 0.52 -3.15
N ARG A 124 0.54 0.07 -3.36
CA ARG A 124 1.74 0.74 -2.82
C ARG A 124 1.85 2.19 -3.27
N ALA A 125 1.67 2.45 -4.57
CA ALA A 125 1.69 3.81 -5.10
C ALA A 125 0.57 4.68 -4.49
N LEU A 126 -0.61 4.10 -4.23
CA LEU A 126 -1.70 4.76 -3.54
C LEU A 126 -1.35 5.08 -2.08
N PHE A 127 -0.78 4.14 -1.33
CA PHE A 127 -0.36 4.34 0.06
C PHE A 127 0.67 5.46 0.19
N GLU A 128 1.67 5.48 -0.69
CA GLU A 128 2.67 6.56 -0.77
C GLU A 128 2.03 7.91 -1.09
N ALA A 129 1.14 7.96 -2.09
CA ALA A 129 0.45 9.19 -2.45
C ALA A 129 -0.44 9.74 -1.31
N MET A 130 -0.93 8.86 -0.43
CA MET A 130 -1.68 9.23 0.78
C MET A 130 -0.77 9.56 1.98
N GLY A 131 0.55 9.36 1.86
CA GLY A 131 1.50 9.54 2.97
C GLY A 131 1.26 8.54 4.12
N LEU A 132 0.63 7.39 3.84
CA LEU A 132 0.35 6.38 4.87
C LEU A 132 1.60 5.78 5.51
N PRO A 133 2.70 5.53 4.77
CA PRO A 133 3.91 5.00 5.38
C PRO A 133 4.47 5.91 6.48
N GLN A 134 4.27 7.23 6.38
CA GLN A 134 4.78 8.24 7.32
C GLN A 134 3.73 8.71 8.33
N ALA A 135 2.48 8.24 8.22
CA ALA A 135 1.41 8.65 9.12
C ALA A 135 1.58 8.06 10.52
N GLU A 136 1.11 8.79 11.54
CA GLU A 136 1.10 8.32 12.93
C GLU A 136 -0.33 7.93 13.32
N ALA A 137 -0.50 6.68 13.79
CA ALA A 137 -1.80 6.12 14.23
C ALA A 137 -2.94 6.27 13.19
N ALA A 138 -2.63 6.05 11.91
CA ALA A 138 -3.57 6.17 10.81
C ALA A 138 -4.72 5.16 10.90
N VAL A 139 -5.88 5.54 10.36
CA VAL A 139 -7.00 4.63 10.11
C VAL A 139 -7.24 4.60 8.61
N PHE A 140 -6.95 3.47 7.99
CA PHE A 140 -7.24 3.23 6.58
C PHE A 140 -8.66 2.70 6.41
N VAL A 141 -9.44 3.31 5.51
CA VAL A 141 -10.82 2.90 5.21
C VAL A 141 -11.00 2.79 3.70
N ASP A 142 -11.44 1.62 3.25
CA ASP A 142 -11.77 1.34 1.85
C ASP A 142 -13.29 1.16 1.70
N LEU A 143 -13.91 2.05 0.90
CA LEU A 143 -15.36 2.07 0.67
C LEU A 143 -15.66 1.41 -0.67
N GLY A 144 -16.37 0.28 -0.64
CA GLY A 144 -16.47 -0.62 -1.78
C GLY A 144 -15.23 -1.50 -1.90
N SER A 145 -14.83 -2.10 -0.77
CA SER A 145 -13.56 -2.84 -0.65
C SER A 145 -13.49 -4.11 -1.50
N GLY A 146 -14.60 -4.50 -2.13
CA GLY A 146 -14.71 -5.72 -2.91
C GLY A 146 -14.40 -6.93 -2.03
N VAL A 147 -13.50 -7.79 -2.52
CA VAL A 147 -13.02 -8.94 -1.76
C VAL A 147 -11.95 -8.57 -0.72
N GLY A 148 -11.65 -7.29 -0.49
CA GLY A 148 -10.84 -6.85 0.66
C GLY A 148 -9.32 -6.96 0.50
N ARG A 149 -8.80 -7.26 -0.70
CA ARG A 149 -7.34 -7.37 -0.95
C ARG A 149 -6.58 -6.09 -0.61
N LEU A 150 -7.11 -4.91 -0.99
CA LEU A 150 -6.45 -3.63 -0.73
C LEU A 150 -6.31 -3.36 0.78
N VAL A 151 -7.37 -3.65 1.54
CA VAL A 151 -7.40 -3.50 3.01
C VAL A 151 -6.43 -4.49 3.67
N ALA A 152 -6.39 -5.73 3.20
CA ALA A 152 -5.45 -6.74 3.67
C ALA A 152 -3.99 -6.32 3.37
N GLN A 153 -3.71 -5.87 2.14
CA GLN A 153 -2.39 -5.39 1.75
C GLN A 153 -1.95 -4.18 2.58
N ALA A 154 -2.83 -3.19 2.79
CA ALA A 154 -2.55 -2.06 3.67
C ALA A 154 -2.18 -2.53 5.08
N ARG A 155 -2.86 -3.56 5.61
CA ARG A 155 -2.57 -4.09 6.94
C ARG A 155 -1.24 -4.85 7.02
N LEU A 156 -0.85 -5.54 5.95
CA LEU A 156 0.37 -6.36 5.89
C LEU A 156 1.62 -5.52 5.61
N GLU A 157 1.51 -4.50 4.76
CA GLU A 157 2.67 -3.73 4.31
C GLU A 157 2.94 -2.48 5.15
N LEU A 158 1.92 -1.90 5.77
CA LEU A 158 2.10 -0.69 6.57
C LEU A 158 2.48 -1.04 8.01
N PRO A 159 3.45 -0.32 8.62
CA PRO A 159 3.94 -0.66 9.94
C PRO A 159 2.81 -0.66 10.99
N PRO A 160 2.66 -1.72 11.82
CA PRO A 160 1.56 -1.82 12.78
C PRO A 160 1.57 -0.72 13.84
N GLU A 161 2.74 -0.17 14.18
CA GLU A 161 2.87 0.97 15.08
C GLU A 161 2.37 2.29 14.47
N ARG A 162 2.27 2.35 13.13
CA ARG A 162 1.78 3.50 12.38
C ARG A 162 0.32 3.35 11.96
N MET A 163 -0.14 2.12 11.76
CA MET A 163 -1.50 1.83 11.35
C MET A 163 -2.36 1.37 12.53
N ALA A 164 -3.18 2.27 13.06
CA ALA A 164 -4.09 1.96 14.15
C ALA A 164 -5.20 0.99 13.72
N ARG A 165 -5.66 1.07 12.47
CA ARG A 165 -6.76 0.23 11.96
C ARG A 165 -6.86 0.24 10.43
N CYS A 166 -7.29 -0.89 9.87
CA CYS A 166 -7.73 -1.01 8.48
C CYS A 166 -9.18 -1.49 8.44
N VAL A 167 -10.05 -0.80 7.70
CA VAL A 167 -11.49 -1.10 7.60
C VAL A 167 -11.88 -1.23 6.14
N GLY A 168 -12.54 -2.34 5.78
CA GLY A 168 -13.17 -2.53 4.48
C GLY A 168 -14.69 -2.50 4.63
N VAL A 169 -15.35 -1.74 3.77
CA VAL A 169 -16.81 -1.68 3.72
C VAL A 169 -17.27 -2.21 2.37
N GLU A 170 -18.13 -3.23 2.37
CA GLU A 170 -18.66 -3.85 1.16
C GLU A 170 -20.17 -4.10 1.27
N LEU A 171 -20.90 -3.80 0.20
CA LEU A 171 -22.36 -3.95 0.12
C LEU A 171 -22.76 -5.34 -0.38
N SER A 172 -21.99 -5.90 -1.30
CA SER A 172 -22.17 -7.24 -1.85
C SER A 172 -21.91 -8.29 -0.76
N PRO A 173 -22.94 -9.08 -0.36
CA PRO A 173 -22.73 -10.18 0.57
C PRO A 173 -21.71 -11.20 0.07
N SER A 174 -21.71 -11.54 -1.22
CA SER A 174 -20.80 -12.54 -1.77
C SER A 174 -19.35 -12.06 -1.71
N ARG A 175 -19.07 -10.80 -2.05
CA ARG A 175 -17.73 -10.21 -1.94
C ARG A 175 -17.29 -10.04 -0.49
N HIS A 176 -18.20 -9.65 0.41
CA HIS A 176 -17.92 -9.58 1.84
C HIS A 176 -17.55 -10.95 2.43
N ASP A 177 -18.26 -12.00 2.04
CA ASP A 177 -17.98 -13.38 2.47
C ASP A 177 -16.62 -13.85 1.95
N LEU A 178 -16.28 -13.53 0.69
CA LEU A 178 -14.95 -13.78 0.11
C LEU A 178 -13.86 -13.01 0.86
N ALA A 179 -14.08 -11.74 1.19
CA ALA A 179 -13.13 -10.93 1.96
C ALA A 179 -12.87 -11.52 3.35
N THR A 180 -13.93 -11.92 4.05
CA THR A 180 -13.83 -12.51 5.38
C THR A 180 -13.15 -13.87 5.33
N SER A 181 -13.46 -14.68 4.31
CA SER A 181 -12.87 -16.01 4.13
C SER A 181 -11.38 -15.94 3.79
N GLY A 182 -10.98 -15.04 2.88
CA GLY A 182 -9.58 -14.83 2.53
C GLY A 182 -8.76 -14.36 3.73
N TRP A 183 -9.29 -13.41 4.52
CA TRP A 183 -8.62 -12.94 5.74
C TRP A 183 -8.51 -14.03 6.82
N ALA A 184 -9.58 -14.81 7.03
CA ALA A 184 -9.57 -15.93 7.95
C ALA A 184 -8.55 -17.01 7.52
N SER A 185 -8.44 -17.29 6.22
CA SER A 185 -7.45 -18.22 5.70
C SER A 185 -6.02 -17.73 5.93
N LEU A 186 -5.75 -16.45 5.65
CA LEU A 186 -4.42 -15.85 5.83
C LEU A 186 -3.99 -15.85 7.31
N THR A 187 -4.91 -15.51 8.21
CA THR A 187 -4.64 -15.51 9.66
C THR A 187 -4.44 -16.92 10.22
N ALA A 188 -5.17 -17.92 9.72
CA ALA A 188 -5.01 -19.32 10.14
C ALA A 188 -3.65 -19.91 9.78
N ASP A 189 -3.06 -19.48 8.67
CA ASP A 189 -1.73 -19.92 8.21
C ASP A 189 -0.58 -19.25 8.99
N GLY A 190 -0.88 -18.38 9.96
CA GLY A 190 0.11 -17.72 10.81
C GLY A 190 0.89 -16.61 10.11
N ALA A 191 0.60 -16.31 8.85
CA ALA A 191 1.23 -15.25 8.08
C ALA A 191 0.92 -13.84 8.66
N ALA A 192 -0.22 -13.68 9.34
CA ALA A 192 -0.58 -12.45 10.04
C ALA A 192 -0.20 -12.44 11.53
N ALA A 193 0.69 -13.33 12.01
CA ALA A 193 0.99 -13.50 13.43
C ALA A 193 1.82 -12.35 14.06
N GLY A 194 1.26 -11.14 14.05
CA GLY A 194 1.65 -10.01 14.89
C GLY A 194 0.63 -9.79 16.01
N GLY A 195 0.61 -10.68 17.01
CA GLY A 195 -0.06 -10.50 18.31
C GLY A 195 -1.60 -10.55 18.32
N GLU A 196 -2.17 -11.47 19.11
CA GLU A 196 -3.61 -11.72 19.27
C GLU A 196 -4.46 -10.50 19.75
N GLU A 197 -3.86 -9.37 20.13
CA GLU A 197 -4.59 -8.17 20.57
C GLU A 197 -4.62 -6.98 19.57
N ALA A 198 -3.91 -7.01 18.43
CA ALA A 198 -3.68 -5.81 17.60
C ALA A 198 -4.19 -5.87 16.13
N LEU A 199 -4.99 -6.87 15.78
CA LEU A 199 -5.42 -7.10 14.39
C LEU A 199 -6.94 -6.95 14.24
N SER A 200 -7.43 -5.72 14.30
CA SER A 200 -8.82 -5.44 13.90
C SER A 200 -8.87 -4.97 12.45
N MET A 201 -8.73 -5.91 11.51
CA MET A 201 -9.36 -5.72 10.21
C MET A 201 -10.86 -5.84 10.44
N GLN A 202 -11.59 -4.76 10.18
CA GLN A 202 -13.05 -4.81 10.25
C GLN A 202 -13.61 -4.76 8.85
N LEU A 203 -14.18 -5.89 8.45
CA LEU A 203 -15.06 -5.96 7.31
C LEU A 203 -16.46 -5.65 7.82
N LEU A 204 -16.99 -4.51 7.40
CA LEU A 204 -18.35 -4.11 7.74
C LEU A 204 -19.23 -4.32 6.52
N ARG A 205 -20.37 -4.97 6.76
CA ARG A 205 -21.51 -4.93 5.84
C ARG A 205 -22.31 -3.66 6.13
N ALA A 206 -22.60 -2.87 5.10
CA ALA A 206 -23.46 -1.70 5.26
C ALA A 206 -24.96 -2.07 5.24
#